data_AF-A0A7C5Q4U7-F1
#
_entry.id   AF-A0A7C5Q4U7-F1
#
_cell.length_a   1.000
_cell.length_b   1.000
_cell.length_c   1.000
_cell.angle_alpha   90.00
_cell.angle_beta   90.00
_cell.angle_gamma   90.00
#
_symmetry.space_group_name_H-M   'P 1'
#
loop_
_entity.id
_entity.type
_entity.pdbx_description
1 polymer ?
#
loop_
_entity_poly.entity_id
_entity_poly.type
_entity_poly.pdbx_seq_one_letter_code
_entity_poly.pdbx_strand_id
1 'polypeptide(L)'
;MSDEDIELKRLQLKRMMKLMSQKVQQEAVKQQTAQDVEPSPLEIVRSRLGERGGEVLSAALEQYPQETMAIVNKLAELIKAGKITEPIDGGELYSLFRSLGLRVKIDTKIMYVKRGEAKDLRELFR
;
A
#
# COMPACT_ATOMS: atom_id res chain seq x y z
N MET A 1 -25.71 -24.33 -49.58
CA MET A 1 -24.70 -24.17 -48.52
C MET A 1 -24.16 -25.56 -48.26
N SER A 2 -22.87 -25.78 -48.52
CA SER A 2 -22.23 -27.10 -48.46
C SER A 2 -22.04 -27.55 -47.00
N ASP A 3 -22.05 -28.86 -46.76
CA ASP A 3 -21.85 -29.44 -45.41
C ASP A 3 -20.50 -29.02 -44.78
N GLU A 4 -19.49 -28.72 -45.61
CA GLU A 4 -18.18 -28.19 -45.20
C GLU A 4 -18.29 -26.82 -44.49
N ASP A 5 -19.21 -25.95 -44.90
CA ASP A 5 -19.42 -24.64 -44.27
C ASP A 5 -20.02 -24.76 -42.85
N ILE A 6 -20.84 -25.80 -42.62
CA ILE A 6 -21.49 -26.05 -41.33
C ILE A 6 -20.46 -26.60 -40.34
N GLU A 7 -19.58 -27.48 -40.80
CA GLU A 7 -18.52 -28.06 -39.99
C GLU A 7 -17.46 -27.03 -39.60
N LEU A 8 -17.08 -26.15 -40.54
CA LEU A 8 -16.16 -25.05 -40.29
C LEU A 8 -16.69 -24.08 -39.22
N LYS A 9 -17.98 -23.74 -39.28
CA LYS A 9 -18.65 -22.91 -38.26
C LYS A 9 -18.66 -23.56 -36.88
N ARG A 10 -18.93 -24.87 -36.80
CA ARG A 10 -18.87 -25.61 -35.52
C ARG A 10 -17.48 -25.58 -34.91
N LEU A 11 -16.44 -25.74 -35.73
CA LEU A 11 -15.05 -25.70 -35.27
C LEU A 11 -14.65 -24.31 -34.75
N GLN A 12 -15.08 -23.24 -35.44
CA GLN A 12 -14.87 -21.86 -35.00
C GLN A 12 -15.55 -21.55 -33.67
N LEU A 13 -16.82 -21.95 -33.50
CA LEU A 13 -17.56 -21.79 -32.24
C LEU A 13 -16.87 -22.50 -31.08
N LYS A 14 -16.41 -23.73 -31.30
CA LYS A 14 -15.72 -24.52 -30.27
C LYS A 14 -14.39 -23.87 -29.84
N ARG A 15 -13.64 -23.29 -30.78
CA ARG A 15 -12.41 -22.52 -30.48
C ARG A 15 -12.74 -21.23 -29.72
N MET A 16 -13.78 -20.51 -30.13
CA MET A 16 -14.21 -19.27 -29.48
C MET A 16 -14.64 -19.51 -28.02
N MET A 17 -15.42 -20.57 -27.77
CA MET A 17 -15.81 -20.97 -26.41
C MET A 17 -14.60 -21.32 -25.55
N LYS A 18 -13.59 -22.02 -26.10
CA LYS A 18 -12.37 -22.37 -25.38
C LYS A 18 -11.53 -21.13 -25.02
N LEU A 19 -11.48 -20.13 -25.90
CA LEU A 19 -10.80 -18.87 -25.62
C LEU A 19 -11.55 -18.04 -24.58
N MET A 20 -12.88 -18.01 -24.64
CA MET A 20 -13.69 -17.35 -23.61
C MET A 20 -13.54 -18.03 -22.26
N SER A 21 -13.60 -19.35 -22.19
CA SER A 21 -13.43 -20.07 -20.92
C SER A 21 -12.04 -19.88 -20.31
N GLN A 22 -10.99 -19.83 -21.14
CA GLN A 22 -9.64 -19.50 -20.68
C GLN A 22 -9.53 -18.07 -20.15
N LYS A 23 -10.17 -17.09 -20.80
CA LYS A 23 -10.20 -15.70 -20.31
C LYS A 23 -10.96 -15.57 -18.99
N VAL A 24 -12.13 -16.20 -18.89
CA VAL A 24 -12.94 -16.21 -17.65
C VAL A 24 -12.18 -16.92 -16.52
N GLN A 25 -11.47 -18.02 -16.81
CA GLN A 25 -10.61 -18.67 -15.81
C GLN A 25 -9.44 -17.77 -15.38
N GLN A 26 -8.79 -17.07 -16.30
CA GLN A 26 -7.70 -16.13 -15.96
C GLN A 26 -8.20 -14.91 -15.17
N GLU A 27 -9.39 -14.40 -15.48
CA GLU A 27 -10.03 -13.32 -14.76
C GLU A 27 -10.52 -13.77 -13.38
N ALA A 28 -11.09 -14.98 -13.27
CA ALA A 28 -11.49 -15.58 -12.00
C ALA A 28 -10.29 -15.88 -11.10
N VAL A 29 -9.18 -16.38 -11.65
CA VAL A 29 -7.92 -16.58 -10.89
C VAL A 29 -7.37 -15.24 -10.43
N LYS A 30 -7.34 -14.20 -11.29
CA LYS A 30 -6.91 -12.84 -10.89
C LYS A 30 -7.80 -12.23 -9.80
N GLN A 31 -9.11 -12.41 -9.89
CA GLN A 31 -10.07 -11.91 -8.89
C GLN A 31 -10.01 -12.70 -7.58
N GLN A 32 -9.81 -14.02 -7.62
CA GLN A 32 -9.63 -14.86 -6.43
C GLN A 32 -8.27 -14.58 -5.75
N THR A 33 -7.18 -14.38 -6.52
CA THR A 33 -5.90 -13.96 -5.93
C THR A 33 -5.93 -12.55 -5.35
N ALA A 34 -6.85 -11.70 -5.76
CA ALA A 34 -7.03 -10.38 -5.17
C ALA A 34 -7.91 -10.39 -3.90
N GLN A 35 -8.65 -11.48 -3.65
CA GLN A 35 -9.58 -11.60 -2.51
C GLN A 35 -9.05 -12.51 -1.39
N ASP A 36 -8.16 -13.47 -1.68
CA ASP A 36 -7.63 -14.43 -0.69
C ASP A 36 -6.16 -14.20 -0.27
N VAL A 37 -5.50 -13.16 -0.77
CA VAL A 37 -4.19 -12.78 -0.22
C VAL A 37 -4.47 -12.02 1.08
N GLU A 38 -4.22 -12.67 2.22
CA GLU A 38 -4.22 -11.97 3.50
C GLU A 38 -3.43 -10.66 3.35
N PRO A 39 -4.02 -9.51 3.72
CA PRO A 39 -3.36 -8.23 3.56
C PRO A 39 -2.04 -8.29 4.31
N SER A 40 -0.97 -7.87 3.64
CA SER A 40 0.36 -7.89 4.24
C SER A 40 0.36 -7.04 5.51
N PRO A 41 1.19 -7.35 6.52
CA PRO A 41 1.29 -6.54 7.73
C PRO A 41 1.50 -5.04 7.45
N LEU A 42 2.27 -4.73 6.40
CA LEU A 42 2.48 -3.38 5.91
C LEU A 42 1.18 -2.72 5.42
N GLU A 43 0.39 -3.40 4.60
CA GLU A 43 -0.88 -2.87 4.09
C GLU A 43 -1.90 -2.64 5.21
N ILE A 44 -1.95 -3.55 6.19
CA ILE A 44 -2.82 -3.42 7.37
C ILE A 44 -2.46 -2.15 8.13
N VAL A 45 -1.18 -1.97 8.45
CA VAL A 45 -0.72 -0.76 9.17
C VAL A 45 -0.98 0.47 8.33
N ARG A 46 -0.64 0.45 7.03
CA ARG A 46 -0.78 1.60 6.12
C ARG A 46 -2.23 2.06 5.97
N SER A 47 -3.20 1.13 6.03
CA SER A 47 -4.63 1.44 6.01
C SER A 47 -5.13 2.21 7.24
N ARG A 48 -4.36 2.17 8.33
CA ARG A 48 -4.67 2.80 9.63
C ARG A 48 -3.81 4.02 9.92
N LEU A 49 -2.90 4.43 9.04
CA LEU A 49 -2.08 5.61 9.26
C LEU A 49 -2.84 6.90 8.92
N GLY A 50 -2.70 7.91 9.79
CA GLY A 50 -3.22 9.26 9.60
C GLY A 50 -2.33 10.11 8.69
N GLU A 51 -2.54 11.44 8.76
CA GLU A 51 -1.81 12.40 7.94
C GLU A 51 -0.30 12.33 8.26
N ARG A 52 0.54 12.18 7.23
CA ARG A 52 2.01 11.99 7.33
C ARG A 52 2.49 10.68 7.95
N GLY A 53 1.64 9.81 8.47
CA GLY A 53 2.06 8.50 9.01
C GLY A 53 2.81 7.64 7.98
N GLY A 54 2.39 7.67 6.72
CA GLY A 54 3.07 6.99 5.62
C GLY A 54 4.49 7.51 5.35
N GLU A 55 4.72 8.81 5.55
CA GLU A 55 6.03 9.46 5.39
C GLU A 55 7.00 8.98 6.48
N VAL A 56 6.53 8.94 7.73
CA VAL A 56 7.29 8.42 8.87
C VAL A 56 7.60 6.94 8.70
N LEU A 57 6.62 6.13 8.30
CA LEU A 57 6.83 4.70 8.07
C LEU A 57 7.85 4.45 6.96
N SER A 58 7.80 5.22 5.88
CA SER A 58 8.73 5.08 4.75
C SER A 58 10.15 5.45 5.19
N ALA A 59 10.32 6.57 5.91
CA ALA A 59 11.61 6.98 6.46
C ALA A 59 12.17 5.96 7.47
N ALA A 60 11.30 5.34 8.27
CA ALA A 60 11.68 4.29 9.22
C ALA A 60 12.14 3.02 8.50
N LEU A 61 11.42 2.57 7.46
CA LEU A 61 11.82 1.42 6.65
C LEU A 61 13.15 1.64 5.91
N GLU A 62 13.41 2.86 5.45
CA GLU A 62 14.66 3.21 4.78
C GLU A 62 15.85 3.18 5.75
N GLN A 63 15.67 3.70 6.97
CA GLN A 63 16.76 3.86 7.94
C GLN A 63 16.96 2.64 8.85
N TYR A 64 15.88 1.93 9.20
CA TYR A 64 15.85 0.82 10.15
C TYR A 64 14.94 -0.31 9.63
N PRO A 65 15.28 -0.97 8.52
CA PRO A 65 14.38 -1.90 7.85
C PRO A 65 13.98 -3.11 8.72
N GLN A 66 14.93 -3.69 9.47
CA GLN A 66 14.69 -4.90 10.25
C GLN A 66 13.79 -4.62 11.47
N GLU A 67 14.14 -3.57 12.21
CA GLU A 67 13.43 -3.14 13.42
C GLU A 67 12.04 -2.62 13.08
N THR A 68 11.94 -1.83 12.00
CA THR A 68 10.66 -1.30 11.53
C THR A 68 9.73 -2.43 11.11
N MET A 69 10.23 -3.46 10.41
CA MET A 69 9.41 -4.61 10.05
C MET A 69 8.90 -5.39 11.28
N ALA A 70 9.73 -5.56 12.31
CA ALA A 70 9.29 -6.19 13.55
C ALA A 70 8.17 -5.38 14.24
N ILE A 71 8.29 -4.05 14.26
CA ILE A 71 7.28 -3.15 14.83
C ILE A 71 5.99 -3.19 14.00
N VAL A 72 6.09 -3.15 12.66
CA VAL A 72 4.95 -3.23 11.74
C VAL A 72 4.19 -4.54 11.93
N ASN A 73 4.88 -5.67 12.05
CA ASN A 73 4.24 -6.96 12.33
C ASN A 73 3.44 -6.91 13.62
N LYS A 74 3.99 -6.32 14.69
CA LYS A 74 3.30 -6.20 15.96
C LYS A 74 2.11 -5.25 15.91
N LEU A 75 2.25 -4.12 15.21
CA LEU A 75 1.14 -3.19 14.98
C LEU A 75 0.01 -3.86 14.19
N ALA A 76 0.35 -4.62 13.14
CA ALA A 76 -0.63 -5.37 12.35
C ALA A 76 -1.39 -6.38 13.21
N GLU A 77 -0.72 -7.12 14.10
CA GLU A 77 -1.36 -8.02 15.07
C GLU A 77 -2.33 -7.27 15.99
N LEU A 78 -1.94 -6.11 16.52
CA LEU A 78 -2.79 -5.32 17.42
C LEU A 78 -4.00 -4.72 16.72
N ILE A 79 -3.85 -4.31 15.45
CA ILE A 79 -4.94 -3.85 14.59
C ILE A 79 -5.89 -5.01 14.28
N LYS A 80 -5.37 -6.19 13.89
CA LYS A 80 -6.17 -7.41 13.67
C LYS A 80 -6.95 -7.81 14.93
N ALA A 81 -6.33 -7.66 16.11
CA ALA A 81 -6.95 -7.95 17.40
C ALA A 81 -7.98 -6.89 17.86
N GLY A 82 -8.19 -5.81 17.09
CA GLY A 82 -9.15 -4.75 17.43
C GLY A 82 -8.74 -3.87 18.61
N LYS A 83 -7.48 -3.93 19.06
CA LYS A 83 -6.98 -3.10 20.17
C LYS A 83 -6.66 -1.67 19.73
N ILE A 84 -6.36 -1.49 18.44
CA ILE A 84 -6.13 -0.19 17.82
C ILE A 84 -7.28 0.05 16.84
N THR A 85 -8.22 0.88 17.25
CA THR A 85 -9.40 1.24 16.45
C THR A 85 -9.25 2.59 15.77
N GLU A 86 -8.49 3.49 16.37
CA GLU A 86 -8.26 4.85 15.88
C GLU A 86 -7.10 4.90 14.87
N PRO A 87 -7.09 5.87 13.95
CA PRO A 87 -5.96 6.09 13.06
C PRO A 87 -4.71 6.50 13.86
N ILE A 88 -3.55 5.95 13.50
CA ILE A 88 -2.27 6.29 14.13
C ILE A 88 -1.69 7.50 13.39
N ASP A 89 -1.55 8.63 14.06
CA ASP A 89 -0.98 9.83 13.45
C ASP A 89 0.54 9.69 13.20
N GLY A 90 1.08 10.49 12.27
CA GLY A 90 2.52 10.52 12.00
C GLY A 90 3.33 10.91 13.24
N GLY A 91 2.82 11.83 14.08
CA GLY A 91 3.47 12.21 15.32
C GLY A 91 3.54 11.07 16.35
N GLU A 92 2.47 10.28 16.45
CA GLU A 92 2.39 9.12 17.35
C GLU A 92 3.33 8.00 16.90
N LEU A 93 3.30 7.68 15.61
CA LEU A 93 4.20 6.67 15.03
C LEU A 93 5.67 7.08 15.18
N TYR A 94 5.98 8.37 14.97
CA TYR A 94 7.31 8.91 15.20
C TYR A 94 7.73 8.78 16.67
N SER A 95 6.83 9.10 17.59
CA SER A 95 7.06 9.02 19.03
C SER A 95 7.28 7.58 19.49
N LEU A 96 6.56 6.61 18.90
CA LEU A 96 6.74 5.19 19.13
C LEU A 96 8.14 4.74 18.69
N PHE A 97 8.57 5.08 17.47
CA PHE A 97 9.93 4.76 17.03
C PHE A 97 10.97 5.38 17.97
N ARG A 98 10.75 6.65 18.36
CA ARG A 98 11.66 7.36 19.27
C ARG A 98 11.75 6.71 20.66
N SER A 99 10.63 6.24 21.22
CA SER A 99 10.60 5.57 22.53
C SER A 99 11.27 4.20 22.50
N LEU A 100 11.22 3.53 21.35
CA LEU A 100 11.95 2.28 21.07
C LEU A 100 13.43 2.51 20.73
N GLY A 101 13.91 3.76 20.76
CA GLY A 101 15.31 4.11 20.51
C GLY A 101 15.66 4.33 19.03
N LEU A 102 14.69 4.20 18.12
CA LEU A 102 14.87 4.40 16.69
C LEU A 102 14.77 5.90 16.38
N ARG A 103 15.91 6.52 16.09
CA ARG A 103 15.97 7.94 15.72
C ARG A 103 15.74 8.09 14.21
N VAL A 104 14.48 7.97 13.81
CA VAL A 104 14.07 8.21 12.41
C VAL A 104 14.28 9.70 12.08
N LYS A 105 14.98 10.00 10.99
CA LYS A 105 15.12 11.36 10.47
C LYS A 105 14.06 11.61 9.40
N ILE A 106 13.31 12.68 9.53
CA ILE A 106 12.30 13.12 8.55
C ILE A 106 12.80 14.43 7.96
N ASP A 107 12.80 14.58 6.62
CA ASP A 107 13.14 15.87 5.99
C ASP A 107 12.02 16.88 6.30
N THR A 108 12.29 17.73 7.28
CA THR A 108 11.34 18.74 7.74
C THR A 108 11.76 20.10 7.18
N LYS A 109 10.84 20.75 6.48
CA LYS A 109 11.03 22.12 5.96
C LYS A 109 10.27 23.09 6.85
N ILE A 110 10.95 24.15 7.28
CA ILE A 110 10.32 25.23 8.04
C ILE A 110 10.01 26.33 7.03
N MET A 111 8.72 26.57 6.79
CA MET A 111 8.27 27.65 5.91
C MET A 111 7.89 28.87 6.76
N TYR A 112 8.33 30.06 6.36
CA TYR A 112 7.90 31.31 6.96
C TYR A 112 7.10 32.15 5.96
N VAL A 113 6.07 32.83 6.44
CA VAL A 113 5.20 33.68 5.61
C VAL A 113 5.63 35.13 5.77
N LYS A 114 6.04 35.79 4.67
CA LYS A 114 6.37 37.22 4.65
C LYS A 114 5.66 37.88 3.50
N ARG A 115 4.82 38.88 3.80
CA ARG A 115 4.02 39.63 2.81
C ARG A 115 3.17 38.75 1.90
N GLY A 116 2.60 37.66 2.45
CA GLY A 116 1.76 36.71 1.70
C GLY A 116 2.52 35.65 0.92
N GLU A 117 3.86 35.72 0.83
CA GLU A 117 4.69 34.69 0.21
C GLU A 117 5.23 33.73 1.27
N ALA A 118 5.07 32.43 1.05
CA ALA A 118 5.70 31.39 1.85
C ALA A 118 7.11 31.10 1.29
N LYS A 119 8.14 31.31 2.10
CA LYS A 119 9.55 31.04 1.75
C LYS A 119 10.14 30.03 2.72
N ASP A 120 11.09 29.23 2.24
CA ASP A 120 11.80 28.30 3.10
C ASP A 120 12.74 29.10 4.02
N LEU A 121 12.68 28.84 5.32
CA LEU A 121 13.55 29.49 6.30
C LEU A 121 15.03 29.27 6.00
N ARG A 122 15.39 28.15 5.35
CA ARG A 122 16.76 27.86 4.90
C ARG A 122 17.28 28.93 3.92
N GLU A 123 16.42 29.58 3.14
CA GLU A 123 16.80 30.65 2.21
C GLU A 123 17.19 31.95 2.95
N LEU A 124 16.73 32.14 4.18
CA LEU A 124 17.02 33.34 4.97
C LEU A 124 18.46 33.37 5.51
N PHE A 125 19.10 32.20 5.65
CA PHE A 125 20.43 32.03 6.22
C PHE A 125 21.52 31.77 5.18
N ARG A 126 21.20 31.81 3.89
CA ARG A 126 22.18 31.84 2.79
C ARG A 126 22.64 33.25 2.53
#